data_AF-A0A1F8RZF4-F1
#
_entry.id   AF-A0A1F8RZF4-F1
#
_cell.length_a   1.000
_cell.length_b   1.000
_cell.length_c   1.000
_cell.angle_alpha   90.00
_cell.angle_beta   90.00
_cell.angle_gamma   90.00
#
_symmetry.space_group_name_H-M   'P 1'
#
loop_
_entity.id
_entity.type
_entity.pdbx_description
1 polymer ?
#
loop_
_entity_poly.entity_id
_entity_poly.type
_entity_poly.pdbx_seq_one_letter_code
_entity_poly.pdbx_strand_id
1 'polypeptide(L)'
;MISTRRGRKPSSPVKELPLGRARVAASILDSDLGNLAYSVRRAEKEGADRIHLDVMDGHFVPNITFGPRTIRALRKRTKLPFDAHLMISEPGRYIEQFLDAGCDSVTIHVEIEEPIEPTLRAIRAAGRAAGLSLRPKTPLSALEPYKALLDIVLVMTVEPGFGGQSFMADVAREKILAARGLLSHKLHGAEVHVDGGVNRETAELIGGLAADVLVVGSALWIPGRNMGREIRLIRALADEGYQYTLNDGRPPIPRDRVVTFATLPRHLARTFQAEIEKVGIPVLVFRSGGLDVEEPDEVRDWDMLLPASSEAAALERFGARRDAMLREAAAWRAAGMPPVPFVPAPLPPRPDEVVT
;
A
#
# COMPACT_ATOMS: atom_id res chain seq x y z
N MET A 1 16.93 -4.85 61.56
CA MET A 1 16.27 -4.83 60.24
C MET A 1 17.28 -4.33 59.21
N ILE A 2 17.69 -5.17 58.24
CA ILE A 2 18.67 -4.77 57.21
C ILE A 2 17.90 -4.52 55.91
N SER A 3 17.73 -3.25 55.54
CA SER A 3 17.02 -2.84 54.32
C SER A 3 17.98 -2.83 53.13
N THR A 4 17.96 -3.87 52.32
CA THR A 4 18.75 -3.97 51.09
C THR A 4 18.12 -3.13 49.97
N ARG A 5 18.67 -1.95 49.71
CA ARG A 5 18.34 -1.16 48.51
C ARG A 5 18.80 -1.92 47.25
N ARG A 6 17.89 -2.67 46.61
CA ARG A 6 18.15 -3.26 45.29
C ARG A 6 18.30 -2.13 44.26
N GLY A 7 19.47 -2.02 43.65
CA GLY A 7 19.74 -1.06 42.59
C GLY A 7 18.83 -1.29 41.38
N ARG A 8 18.20 -0.21 40.91
CA ARG A 8 17.44 -0.20 39.66
C ARG A 8 18.46 -0.30 38.52
N LYS A 9 18.57 -1.45 37.84
CA LYS A 9 19.39 -1.55 36.62
C LYS A 9 18.87 -0.50 35.63
N PRO A 10 19.72 0.31 35.00
CA PRO A 10 19.29 1.13 33.88
C PRO A 10 18.85 0.17 32.78
N SER A 11 17.59 0.29 32.35
CA SER A 11 17.16 -0.29 31.08
C SER A 11 17.91 0.47 29.99
N SER A 12 18.93 -0.16 29.40
CA SER A 12 19.55 0.37 28.19
C SER A 12 18.43 0.68 27.19
N PRO A 13 18.36 1.89 26.63
CA PRO A 13 17.47 2.11 25.51
C PRO A 13 17.93 1.16 24.42
N VAL A 14 17.06 0.20 24.07
CA VAL A 14 17.21 -0.50 22.80
C VAL A 14 17.11 0.60 21.77
N LYS A 15 18.25 1.00 21.20
CA LYS A 15 18.27 1.88 20.03
C LYS A 15 17.29 1.25 19.05
N GLU A 16 16.28 2.02 18.65
CA GLU A 16 15.38 1.58 17.58
C GLU A 16 16.26 1.22 16.40
N LEU A 17 16.34 -0.08 16.10
CA LEU A 17 17.04 -0.56 14.93
C LEU A 17 16.31 0.09 13.76
N PRO A 18 17.02 0.83 12.89
CA PRO A 18 16.35 1.52 11.80
C PRO A 18 15.59 0.49 10.97
N LEU A 19 14.27 0.71 10.84
CA LEU A 19 13.43 -0.08 9.95
C LEU A 19 14.02 0.03 8.55
N GLY A 20 14.42 -1.09 7.95
CA GLY A 20 15.06 -1.09 6.65
C GLY A 20 14.07 -0.77 5.52
N ARG A 21 14.42 -1.20 4.32
CA ARG A 21 13.63 -0.94 3.11
C ARG A 21 12.36 -1.80 3.08
N ALA A 22 12.43 -3.06 3.53
CA ALA A 22 11.39 -4.05 3.30
C ALA A 22 10.14 -3.81 4.18
N ARG A 23 8.98 -3.81 3.54
CA ARG A 23 7.66 -3.83 4.19
C ARG A 23 7.04 -5.23 4.13
N VAL A 24 6.21 -5.56 5.11
CA VAL A 24 5.42 -6.80 5.17
C VAL A 24 3.94 -6.45 5.15
N ALA A 25 3.25 -6.91 4.11
CA ALA A 25 1.79 -6.90 4.04
C ALA A 25 1.27 -8.27 4.50
N ALA A 26 0.47 -8.30 5.56
CA ALA A 26 -0.07 -9.55 6.08
C ALA A 26 -1.31 -9.93 5.26
N SER A 27 -1.22 -10.98 4.43
CA SER A 27 -2.41 -11.55 3.80
C SER A 27 -3.25 -12.26 4.85
N ILE A 28 -4.54 -11.95 4.86
CA ILE A 28 -5.53 -12.58 5.76
C ILE A 28 -6.19 -13.82 5.16
N LEU A 29 -5.83 -14.20 3.92
CA LEU A 29 -6.35 -15.38 3.23
C LEU A 29 -6.14 -16.68 4.03
N ASP A 30 -4.94 -16.86 4.57
CA ASP A 30 -4.54 -18.01 5.38
C ASP A 30 -4.83 -17.81 6.89
N SER A 31 -5.62 -16.80 7.27
CA SER A 31 -5.95 -16.49 8.67
C SER A 31 -7.25 -17.16 9.15
N ASP A 32 -7.63 -16.96 10.41
CA ASP A 32 -8.94 -17.42 10.90
C ASP A 32 -10.06 -16.61 10.22
N LEU A 33 -10.63 -17.17 9.15
CA LEU A 33 -11.73 -16.58 8.39
C LEU A 33 -13.02 -16.44 9.22
N GLY A 34 -13.19 -17.23 10.28
CA GLY A 34 -14.28 -17.09 11.25
C GLY A 34 -14.12 -15.88 12.16
N ASN A 35 -12.90 -15.33 12.29
CA ASN A 35 -12.58 -14.20 13.15
C ASN A 35 -11.57 -13.23 12.52
N LEU A 36 -11.80 -12.84 11.27
CA LEU A 36 -10.95 -11.88 10.54
C LEU A 36 -10.69 -10.57 11.31
N ALA A 37 -11.64 -10.15 12.15
CA ALA A 37 -11.48 -8.98 13.02
C ALA A 37 -10.35 -9.15 14.06
N TYR A 38 -10.14 -10.35 14.59
CA TYR A 38 -8.96 -10.68 15.39
C TYR A 38 -7.70 -10.72 14.53
N SER A 39 -7.74 -11.34 13.35
CA SER A 39 -6.61 -11.43 12.42
C SER A 39 -6.00 -10.05 12.11
N VAL A 40 -6.81 -9.08 11.66
CA VAL A 40 -6.30 -7.73 11.32
C VAL A 40 -5.72 -6.99 12.52
N ARG A 41 -6.36 -7.08 13.70
CA ARG A 41 -5.82 -6.49 14.95
C ARG A 41 -4.52 -7.14 15.40
N ARG A 42 -4.38 -8.45 15.20
CA ARG A 42 -3.15 -9.20 15.52
C ARG A 42 -2.03 -8.76 14.58
N ALA A 43 -2.27 -8.69 13.27
CA ALA A 43 -1.27 -8.25 12.30
C ALA A 43 -0.74 -6.82 12.61
N GLU A 44 -1.63 -5.88 12.93
CA GLU A 44 -1.26 -4.52 13.36
C GLU A 44 -0.44 -4.53 14.66
N LYS A 45 -0.92 -5.21 15.71
CA LYS A 45 -0.22 -5.30 17.00
C LYS A 45 1.16 -5.94 16.90
N GLU A 46 1.30 -6.96 16.06
CA GLU A 46 2.54 -7.71 15.85
C GLU A 46 3.50 -6.99 14.88
N GLY A 47 3.04 -5.90 14.22
CA GLY A 47 3.86 -4.93 13.54
C GLY A 47 3.94 -5.07 12.01
N ALA A 48 2.91 -5.62 11.35
CA ALA A 48 2.78 -5.58 9.89
C ALA A 48 2.62 -4.12 9.38
N ASP A 49 2.98 -3.85 8.12
CA ASP A 49 2.80 -2.52 7.52
C ASP A 49 1.44 -2.34 6.85
N ARG A 50 0.84 -3.44 6.35
CA ARG A 50 -0.44 -3.45 5.62
C ARG A 50 -1.24 -4.70 5.93
N ILE A 51 -2.54 -4.64 5.68
CA ILE A 51 -3.38 -5.82 5.51
C ILE A 51 -3.56 -6.06 4.00
N HIS A 52 -3.09 -7.22 3.51
CA HIS A 52 -3.31 -7.64 2.13
C HIS A 52 -4.63 -8.43 2.04
N LEU A 53 -5.41 -8.14 1.01
CA LEU A 53 -6.80 -8.58 0.85
C LEU A 53 -6.97 -9.27 -0.50
N ASP A 54 -6.80 -10.59 -0.49
CA ASP A 54 -6.95 -11.45 -1.66
C ASP A 54 -8.44 -11.70 -1.99
N VAL A 55 -8.93 -11.03 -3.03
CA VAL A 55 -10.33 -11.06 -3.44
C VAL A 55 -10.49 -11.91 -4.69
N MET A 56 -11.32 -12.95 -4.61
CA MET A 56 -11.51 -13.96 -5.66
C MET A 56 -12.99 -14.21 -5.92
N ASP A 57 -13.38 -14.38 -7.19
CA ASP A 57 -14.77 -14.49 -7.65
C ASP A 57 -15.19 -15.88 -8.15
N GLY A 58 -14.27 -16.86 -8.19
CA GLY A 58 -14.52 -18.19 -8.74
C GLY A 58 -14.48 -18.28 -10.26
N HIS A 59 -14.29 -17.16 -10.97
CA HIS A 59 -14.22 -17.08 -12.42
C HIS A 59 -12.79 -16.84 -12.91
N PHE A 60 -12.12 -15.80 -12.42
CA PHE A 60 -10.73 -15.51 -12.80
C PHE A 60 -9.74 -16.53 -12.19
N VAL A 61 -10.03 -16.96 -10.96
CA VAL A 61 -9.34 -18.07 -10.28
C VAL A 61 -10.38 -19.05 -9.71
N PRO A 62 -10.08 -20.36 -9.59
CA PRO A 62 -11.04 -21.37 -9.18
C PRO A 62 -11.23 -21.42 -7.64
N ASN A 63 -11.41 -20.26 -7.02
CA ASN A 63 -11.64 -20.09 -5.59
C ASN A 63 -12.47 -18.82 -5.33
N ILE A 64 -13.18 -18.76 -4.20
CA ILE A 64 -14.04 -17.63 -3.80
C ILE A 64 -13.67 -17.23 -2.37
N THR A 65 -13.40 -15.94 -2.14
CA THR A 65 -12.98 -15.44 -0.82
C THR A 65 -14.03 -14.52 -0.20
N PHE A 66 -13.88 -13.20 -0.34
CA PHE A 66 -14.75 -12.20 0.27
C PHE A 66 -14.77 -10.91 -0.55
N GLY A 67 -15.88 -10.17 -0.49
CA GLY A 67 -16.07 -8.94 -1.25
C GLY A 67 -16.01 -7.64 -0.42
N PRO A 68 -16.37 -6.49 -1.04
CA PRO A 68 -16.30 -5.16 -0.42
C PRO A 68 -17.02 -5.03 0.93
N ARG A 69 -18.11 -5.78 1.15
CA ARG A 69 -18.85 -5.76 2.43
C ARG A 69 -18.01 -6.27 3.60
N THR A 70 -17.20 -7.31 3.40
CA THR A 70 -16.29 -7.84 4.42
C THR A 70 -15.17 -6.85 4.70
N ILE A 71 -14.58 -6.27 3.64
CA ILE A 71 -13.53 -5.25 3.74
C ILE A 71 -14.03 -4.05 4.55
N ARG A 72 -15.22 -3.52 4.23
CA ARG A 72 -15.84 -2.41 4.98
C ARG A 72 -16.06 -2.74 6.47
N ALA A 73 -16.46 -3.97 6.80
CA ALA A 73 -16.61 -4.42 8.19
C ALA A 73 -15.27 -4.56 8.94
N LEU A 74 -14.18 -4.88 8.23
CA LEU A 74 -12.81 -4.90 8.77
C LEU A 74 -12.19 -3.50 8.87
N ARG A 75 -12.65 -2.53 8.08
CA ARG A 75 -12.01 -1.20 7.99
C ARG A 75 -11.94 -0.48 9.35
N LYS A 76 -13.00 -0.60 10.18
CA LYS A 76 -13.06 -0.07 11.56
C LYS A 76 -12.24 -0.87 12.60
N ARG A 77 -11.44 -1.87 12.18
CA ARG A 77 -10.73 -2.81 13.07
C ARG A 77 -9.22 -2.63 13.08
N THR A 78 -8.65 -1.81 12.21
CA THR A 78 -7.21 -1.52 12.16
C THR A 78 -6.92 -0.18 11.49
N LYS A 79 -5.80 0.47 11.84
CA LYS A 79 -5.30 1.68 11.16
C LYS A 79 -4.34 1.37 10.00
N LEU A 80 -3.88 0.12 9.84
CA LEU A 80 -3.00 -0.24 8.74
C LEU A 80 -3.70 -0.04 7.39
N PRO A 81 -2.99 0.43 6.34
CA PRO A 81 -3.56 0.54 5.00
C PRO A 81 -4.05 -0.82 4.48
N PHE A 82 -5.14 -0.78 3.73
CA PHE A 82 -5.73 -1.95 3.07
C PHE A 82 -5.23 -2.04 1.63
N ASP A 83 -4.61 -3.16 1.31
CA ASP A 83 -3.97 -3.45 0.04
C ASP A 83 -4.78 -4.55 -0.67
N ALA A 84 -5.65 -4.16 -1.59
CA ALA A 84 -6.59 -5.10 -2.22
C ALA A 84 -6.02 -5.66 -3.52
N HIS A 85 -5.99 -6.98 -3.61
CA HIS A 85 -5.58 -7.73 -4.78
C HIS A 85 -6.81 -8.42 -5.39
N LEU A 86 -7.26 -7.90 -6.54
CA LEU A 86 -8.49 -8.33 -7.19
C LEU A 86 -8.19 -9.38 -8.26
N MET A 87 -8.29 -10.65 -7.85
CA MET A 87 -8.27 -11.82 -8.71
C MET A 87 -9.70 -12.13 -9.19
N ILE A 88 -10.30 -11.17 -9.92
CA ILE A 88 -11.69 -11.22 -10.40
C ILE A 88 -11.76 -10.82 -11.87
N SER A 89 -12.79 -11.29 -12.60
CA SER A 89 -12.91 -11.12 -14.06
C SER A 89 -13.35 -9.72 -14.50
N GLU A 90 -14.20 -9.04 -13.73
CA GLU A 90 -14.77 -7.72 -14.05
C GLU A 90 -14.43 -6.64 -12.99
N PRO A 91 -13.15 -6.35 -12.65
CA PRO A 91 -12.83 -5.46 -11.54
C PRO A 91 -13.34 -4.03 -11.71
N GLY A 92 -13.42 -3.50 -12.94
CA GLY A 92 -13.96 -2.18 -13.23
C GLY A 92 -15.40 -2.00 -12.75
N ARG A 93 -16.23 -3.06 -12.85
CA ARG A 93 -17.62 -3.08 -12.37
C ARG A 93 -17.76 -2.90 -10.85
N TYR A 94 -16.75 -3.28 -10.08
CA TYR A 94 -16.79 -3.28 -8.62
C TYR A 94 -15.88 -2.23 -7.98
N ILE A 95 -15.13 -1.47 -8.79
CA ILE A 95 -14.00 -0.68 -8.28
C ILE A 95 -14.41 0.37 -7.24
N GLU A 96 -15.49 1.10 -7.48
CA GLU A 96 -16.05 2.08 -6.54
C GLU A 96 -16.39 1.44 -5.19
N GLN A 97 -16.92 0.21 -5.19
CA GLN A 97 -17.30 -0.49 -3.96
C GLN A 97 -16.08 -0.86 -3.10
N PHE A 98 -14.94 -1.20 -3.73
CA PHE A 98 -13.68 -1.45 -3.01
C PHE A 98 -13.06 -0.15 -2.47
N LEU A 99 -13.09 0.92 -3.26
CA LEU A 99 -12.61 2.24 -2.85
C LEU A 99 -13.42 2.76 -1.65
N ASP A 100 -14.75 2.66 -1.69
CA ASP A 100 -15.65 3.05 -0.59
C ASP A 100 -15.55 2.12 0.63
N ALA A 101 -15.20 0.84 0.43
CA ALA A 101 -14.91 -0.08 1.53
C ALA A 101 -13.64 0.31 2.31
N GLY A 102 -12.84 1.24 1.77
CA GLY A 102 -11.64 1.79 2.41
C GLY A 102 -10.36 1.05 2.06
N CYS A 103 -10.24 0.56 0.82
CA CYS A 103 -8.98 0.14 0.21
C CYS A 103 -8.09 1.37 -0.05
N ASP A 104 -6.81 1.27 0.31
CA ASP A 104 -5.81 2.33 0.17
C ASP A 104 -4.93 2.12 -1.08
N SER A 105 -4.74 0.85 -1.46
CA SER A 105 -4.27 0.41 -2.77
C SER A 105 -5.24 -0.62 -3.36
N VAL A 106 -5.37 -0.61 -4.69
CA VAL A 106 -6.08 -1.66 -5.45
C VAL A 106 -5.23 -2.09 -6.63
N THR A 107 -4.95 -3.38 -6.69
CA THR A 107 -4.15 -4.05 -7.72
C THR A 107 -5.05 -5.03 -8.46
N ILE A 108 -5.16 -4.88 -9.78
CA ILE A 108 -5.96 -5.77 -10.65
C ILE A 108 -5.03 -6.57 -11.55
N HIS A 109 -5.51 -7.68 -12.12
CA HIS A 109 -4.71 -8.48 -13.04
C HIS A 109 -4.65 -7.88 -14.45
N VAL A 110 -3.49 -8.02 -15.12
CA VAL A 110 -3.35 -7.64 -16.55
C VAL A 110 -4.02 -8.66 -17.49
N GLU A 111 -4.32 -9.87 -17.01
CA GLU A 111 -4.95 -10.94 -17.77
C GLU A 111 -6.49 -10.90 -17.79
N ILE A 112 -7.11 -9.81 -17.32
CA ILE A 112 -8.57 -9.63 -17.38
C ILE A 112 -9.03 -9.30 -18.81
N GLU A 113 -10.25 -9.72 -19.15
CA GLU A 113 -10.85 -9.50 -20.48
C GLU A 113 -11.67 -8.20 -20.55
N GLU A 114 -11.29 -7.17 -19.78
CA GLU A 114 -11.89 -5.82 -19.79
C GLU A 114 -10.84 -4.71 -20.03
N PRO A 115 -11.25 -3.51 -20.49
CA PRO A 115 -10.35 -2.37 -20.60
C PRO A 115 -9.76 -1.94 -19.25
N ILE A 116 -8.45 -2.15 -19.07
CA ILE A 116 -7.71 -1.89 -17.82
C ILE A 116 -7.58 -0.40 -17.48
N GLU A 117 -7.32 0.45 -18.48
CA GLU A 117 -6.98 1.87 -18.26
C GLU A 117 -8.07 2.68 -17.52
N PRO A 118 -9.37 2.57 -17.86
CA PRO A 118 -10.44 3.21 -17.08
C PRO A 118 -10.42 2.85 -15.59
N THR A 119 -10.24 1.56 -15.26
CA THR A 119 -10.17 1.07 -13.88
C THR A 119 -8.96 1.65 -13.14
N LEU A 120 -7.77 1.66 -13.76
CA LEU A 120 -6.58 2.29 -13.18
C LEU A 120 -6.78 3.80 -12.95
N ARG A 121 -7.41 4.51 -13.90
CA ARG A 121 -7.71 5.95 -13.76
C ARG A 121 -8.72 6.22 -12.64
N ALA A 122 -9.75 5.39 -12.48
CA ALA A 122 -10.72 5.50 -11.39
C ALA A 122 -10.06 5.38 -10.00
N ILE A 123 -9.17 4.39 -9.81
CA ILE A 123 -8.40 4.21 -8.57
C ILE A 123 -7.57 5.46 -8.24
N ARG A 124 -6.86 6.00 -9.24
CA ARG A 124 -6.05 7.23 -9.08
C ARG A 124 -6.90 8.47 -8.80
N ALA A 125 -8.07 8.61 -9.44
CA ALA A 125 -8.99 9.74 -9.21
C ALA A 125 -9.64 9.71 -7.83
N ALA A 126 -9.94 8.51 -7.31
CA ALA A 126 -10.27 8.29 -5.90
C ALA A 126 -9.09 8.52 -4.95
N GLY A 127 -7.89 8.79 -5.49
CA GLY A 127 -6.71 9.18 -4.74
C GLY A 127 -5.97 8.01 -4.08
N ARG A 128 -6.19 6.79 -4.57
CA ARG A 128 -5.61 5.53 -4.09
C ARG A 128 -4.48 5.08 -5.02
N ALA A 129 -3.59 4.23 -4.53
CA ALA A 129 -2.51 3.69 -5.35
C ALA A 129 -3.05 2.60 -6.29
N ALA A 130 -2.82 2.77 -7.60
CA ALA A 130 -3.28 1.84 -8.64
C ALA A 130 -2.19 0.84 -9.00
N GLY A 131 -2.53 -0.45 -8.99
CA GLY A 131 -1.58 -1.53 -9.28
C GLY A 131 -2.00 -2.44 -10.42
N LEU A 132 -1.00 -3.07 -11.06
CA LEU A 132 -1.20 -4.27 -11.87
C LEU A 132 -0.46 -5.48 -11.30
N SER A 133 -1.15 -6.61 -11.31
CA SER A 133 -0.64 -7.95 -11.03
C SER A 133 -0.47 -8.73 -12.32
N LEU A 134 0.45 -9.69 -12.32
CA LEU A 134 0.65 -10.62 -13.43
C LEU A 134 0.97 -12.04 -12.93
N ARG A 135 0.39 -13.04 -13.58
CA ARG A 135 0.60 -14.48 -13.32
C ARG A 135 2.06 -14.89 -13.61
N PRO A 136 2.53 -16.02 -13.06
CA PRO A 136 3.85 -16.57 -13.34
C PRO A 136 4.21 -16.70 -14.82
N LYS A 137 3.25 -17.02 -15.70
CA LYS A 137 3.49 -17.20 -17.14
C LYS A 137 3.36 -15.94 -18.01
N THR A 138 2.73 -14.90 -17.49
CA THR A 138 2.51 -13.65 -18.24
C THR A 138 3.80 -12.85 -18.28
N PRO A 139 4.30 -12.42 -19.45
CA PRO A 139 5.55 -11.66 -19.52
C PRO A 139 5.36 -10.27 -18.89
N LEU A 140 6.41 -9.74 -18.24
CA LEU A 140 6.35 -8.41 -17.63
C LEU A 140 6.00 -7.31 -18.66
N SER A 141 6.39 -7.52 -19.92
CA SER A 141 6.12 -6.61 -21.06
C SER A 141 4.63 -6.31 -21.32
N ALA A 142 3.71 -7.06 -20.71
CA ALA A 142 2.28 -6.77 -20.73
C ALA A 142 1.89 -5.50 -19.94
N LEU A 143 2.74 -5.04 -19.02
CA LEU A 143 2.45 -3.88 -18.15
C LEU A 143 2.87 -2.54 -18.79
N GLU A 144 3.75 -2.55 -19.78
CA GLU A 144 4.34 -1.39 -20.44
C GLU A 144 3.32 -0.34 -20.94
N PRO A 145 2.20 -0.72 -21.59
CA PRO A 145 1.18 0.24 -22.02
C PRO A 145 0.61 1.08 -20.85
N TYR A 146 0.59 0.52 -19.64
CA TYR A 146 -0.02 1.13 -18.46
C TYR A 146 0.98 1.82 -17.54
N LYS A 147 2.29 1.72 -17.81
CA LYS A 147 3.41 2.16 -16.95
C LYS A 147 3.18 3.50 -16.22
N ALA A 148 2.71 4.54 -16.94
CA ALA A 148 2.49 5.87 -16.38
C ALA A 148 1.39 5.93 -15.29
N LEU A 149 0.44 5.00 -15.33
CA LEU A 149 -0.68 4.89 -14.39
C LEU A 149 -0.34 4.04 -13.16
N LEU A 150 0.70 3.20 -13.22
CA LEU A 150 1.03 2.25 -12.15
C LEU A 150 1.77 2.92 -10.99
N ASP A 151 1.24 2.77 -9.78
CA ASP A 151 1.95 3.00 -8.52
C ASP A 151 2.43 1.67 -7.92
N ILE A 152 1.80 0.54 -8.25
CA ILE A 152 2.18 -0.78 -7.78
C ILE A 152 2.37 -1.74 -8.96
N VAL A 153 3.43 -2.56 -8.90
CA VAL A 153 3.53 -3.80 -9.69
C VAL A 153 3.60 -4.96 -8.72
N LEU A 154 2.63 -5.87 -8.78
CA LEU A 154 2.57 -7.08 -7.97
C LEU A 154 3.05 -8.28 -8.79
N VAL A 155 4.17 -8.87 -8.40
CA VAL A 155 4.71 -10.08 -9.05
C VAL A 155 4.20 -11.31 -8.33
N MET A 156 3.38 -12.11 -9.00
CA MET A 156 2.96 -13.42 -8.49
C MET A 156 4.10 -14.43 -8.66
N THR A 157 4.57 -14.98 -7.54
CA THR A 157 5.56 -16.07 -7.47
C THR A 157 4.94 -17.44 -7.18
N VAL A 158 3.62 -17.56 -7.31
CA VAL A 158 2.81 -18.79 -7.39
C VAL A 158 1.65 -18.53 -8.37
N GLU A 159 0.90 -19.55 -8.80
CA GLU A 159 -0.33 -19.30 -9.56
C GLU A 159 -1.43 -18.75 -8.62
N PRO A 160 -2.12 -17.65 -8.98
CA PRO A 160 -3.10 -17.01 -8.09
C PRO A 160 -4.29 -17.94 -7.78
N GLY A 161 -4.87 -17.78 -6.59
CA GLY A 161 -6.09 -18.48 -6.16
C GLY A 161 -5.97 -19.24 -4.84
N PHE A 162 -4.77 -19.63 -4.40
CA PHE A 162 -4.59 -20.40 -3.15
C PHE A 162 -3.33 -19.99 -2.37
N GLY A 163 -3.47 -19.90 -1.04
CA GLY A 163 -2.34 -19.73 -0.13
C GLY A 163 -1.50 -21.00 0.02
N GLY A 164 -0.38 -20.90 0.75
CA GLY A 164 0.49 -22.04 1.09
C GLY A 164 1.27 -22.70 -0.05
N GLN A 165 1.20 -22.19 -1.28
CA GLN A 165 1.94 -22.71 -2.45
C GLN A 165 3.46 -22.42 -2.39
N SER A 166 4.25 -23.24 -3.09
CA SER A 166 5.72 -23.14 -3.14
C SER A 166 6.22 -22.01 -4.04
N PHE A 167 7.14 -21.19 -3.51
CA PHE A 167 7.72 -20.03 -4.20
C PHE A 167 8.49 -20.39 -5.48
N MET A 168 8.14 -19.75 -6.60
CA MET A 168 8.79 -19.91 -7.90
C MET A 168 10.00 -18.97 -8.06
N ALA A 169 11.18 -19.42 -7.61
CA ALA A 169 12.39 -18.59 -7.55
C ALA A 169 12.89 -18.06 -8.90
N ASP A 170 12.63 -18.76 -10.00
CA ASP A 170 13.07 -18.31 -11.33
C ASP A 170 12.18 -17.19 -11.88
N VAL A 171 10.87 -17.28 -11.67
CA VAL A 171 9.89 -16.21 -11.95
C VAL A 171 10.24 -14.95 -11.14
N ALA A 172 10.62 -15.14 -9.88
CA ALA A 172 11.07 -14.05 -9.02
C ALA A 172 12.29 -13.32 -9.61
N ARG A 173 13.34 -14.07 -9.99
CA ARG A 173 14.57 -13.53 -10.60
C ARG A 173 14.31 -12.83 -11.94
N GLU A 174 13.44 -13.41 -12.77
CA GLU A 174 13.06 -12.85 -14.07
C GLU A 174 12.36 -11.50 -13.92
N LYS A 175 11.42 -11.37 -12.97
CA LYS A 175 10.44 -10.28 -12.97
C LYS A 175 10.64 -9.18 -11.93
N ILE A 176 11.09 -9.48 -10.71
CA ILE A 176 11.03 -8.50 -9.59
C ILE A 176 11.94 -7.29 -9.87
N LEU A 177 13.20 -7.52 -10.25
CA LEU A 177 14.13 -6.42 -10.54
C LEU A 177 13.76 -5.69 -11.84
N ALA A 178 13.21 -6.41 -12.82
CA ALA A 178 12.69 -5.80 -14.05
C ALA A 178 11.45 -4.92 -13.77
N ALA A 179 10.56 -5.31 -12.85
CA ALA A 179 9.42 -4.52 -12.40
C ALA A 179 9.86 -3.21 -11.70
N ARG A 180 10.98 -3.24 -10.96
CA ARG A 180 11.62 -2.00 -10.47
C ARG A 180 12.05 -1.11 -11.63
N GLY A 181 12.65 -1.68 -12.66
CA GLY A 181 13.04 -0.98 -13.89
C GLY A 181 11.83 -0.36 -14.62
N LEU A 182 10.70 -1.06 -14.68
CA LEU A 182 9.44 -0.54 -15.24
C LEU A 182 9.00 0.73 -14.49
N LEU A 183 9.00 0.68 -13.16
CA LEU A 183 8.60 1.78 -12.28
C LEU A 183 9.64 2.91 -12.11
N SER A 184 10.85 2.79 -12.69
CA SER A 184 11.96 3.77 -12.57
C SER A 184 11.60 5.24 -12.84
N HIS A 185 10.59 5.49 -13.67
CA HIS A 185 10.05 6.82 -13.96
C HIS A 185 9.43 7.52 -12.73
N LYS A 186 9.10 6.76 -11.67
CA LYS A 186 8.66 7.21 -10.35
C LYS A 186 9.70 6.79 -9.32
N LEU A 187 10.72 7.63 -9.12
CA LEU A 187 11.81 7.39 -8.14
C LEU A 187 11.28 7.19 -6.70
N HIS A 188 10.09 7.72 -6.42
CA HIS A 188 9.42 7.63 -5.13
C HIS A 188 7.91 7.38 -5.34
N GLY A 189 7.26 6.82 -4.32
CA GLY A 189 5.81 6.54 -4.34
C GLY A 189 5.40 5.27 -5.09
N ALA A 190 6.24 4.75 -5.99
CA ALA A 190 5.99 3.50 -6.70
C ALA A 190 6.62 2.28 -5.99
N GLU A 191 5.86 1.18 -5.90
CA GLU A 191 6.25 -0.02 -5.16
C GLU A 191 6.22 -1.30 -6.00
N VAL A 192 7.22 -2.17 -5.80
CA VAL A 192 7.18 -3.56 -6.28
C VAL A 192 6.77 -4.46 -5.14
N HIS A 193 5.68 -5.18 -5.33
CA HIS A 193 5.13 -6.14 -4.38
C HIS A 193 5.42 -7.56 -4.88
N VAL A 194 5.53 -8.52 -3.96
CA VAL A 194 5.71 -9.95 -4.28
C VAL A 194 4.74 -10.76 -3.42
N ASP A 195 3.93 -11.60 -4.07
CA ASP A 195 2.99 -12.50 -3.43
C ASP A 195 3.12 -13.94 -3.92
N GLY A 196 2.86 -14.89 -3.03
CA GLY A 196 2.96 -16.32 -3.27
C GLY A 196 4.22 -16.94 -2.69
N GLY A 197 4.08 -17.75 -1.64
CA GLY A 197 5.16 -18.55 -1.05
C GLY A 197 6.18 -17.76 -0.21
N VAL A 198 5.97 -16.45 -0.01
CA VAL A 198 6.91 -15.59 0.73
C VAL A 198 7.03 -16.00 2.19
N ASN A 199 8.26 -16.26 2.63
CA ASN A 199 8.58 -16.60 4.02
C ASN A 199 10.06 -16.29 4.32
N ARG A 200 10.56 -16.65 5.51
CA ARG A 200 11.95 -16.37 5.91
C ARG A 200 13.01 -16.96 4.96
N GLU A 201 12.72 -18.07 4.30
CA GLU A 201 13.66 -18.77 3.39
C GLU A 201 13.75 -18.10 2.02
N THR A 202 12.75 -17.29 1.66
CA THR A 202 12.67 -16.59 0.36
C THR A 202 12.93 -15.09 0.49
N ALA A 203 12.78 -14.51 1.70
CA ALA A 203 12.84 -13.08 1.96
C ALA A 203 14.14 -12.43 1.48
N GLU A 204 15.29 -13.06 1.72
CA GLU A 204 16.61 -12.58 1.29
C GLU A 204 16.69 -12.46 -0.24
N LEU A 205 16.31 -13.50 -0.98
CA LEU A 205 16.27 -13.47 -2.44
C LEU A 205 15.32 -12.37 -2.96
N ILE A 206 14.14 -12.23 -2.36
CA ILE A 206 13.14 -11.23 -2.76
C ILE A 206 13.66 -9.79 -2.53
N GLY A 207 14.31 -9.54 -1.39
CA GLY A 207 14.93 -8.26 -1.08
C GLY A 207 16.14 -7.95 -1.97
N GLY A 208 16.97 -8.96 -2.26
CA GLY A 208 18.06 -8.90 -3.23
C GLY A 208 17.64 -8.64 -4.68
N LEU A 209 16.33 -8.63 -4.97
CA LEU A 209 15.74 -8.25 -6.26
C LEU A 209 15.02 -6.88 -6.19
N ALA A 210 15.20 -6.11 -5.11
CA ALA A 210 14.62 -4.79 -4.87
C ALA A 210 13.07 -4.75 -4.81
N ALA A 211 12.44 -5.81 -4.30
CA ALA A 211 11.06 -5.73 -3.82
C ALA A 211 10.93 -4.70 -2.67
N ASP A 212 9.76 -4.10 -2.53
CA ASP A 212 9.43 -3.19 -1.43
C ASP A 212 8.46 -3.79 -0.41
N VAL A 213 7.49 -4.56 -0.90
CA VAL A 213 6.41 -5.13 -0.09
C VAL A 213 6.39 -6.64 -0.30
N LEU A 214 6.58 -7.36 0.80
CA LEU A 214 6.50 -8.81 0.88
C LEU A 214 5.09 -9.14 1.38
N VAL A 215 4.27 -9.75 0.53
CA VAL A 215 2.93 -10.24 0.92
C VAL A 215 3.12 -11.61 1.57
N VAL A 216 2.72 -11.72 2.85
CA VAL A 216 2.96 -12.92 3.66
C VAL A 216 1.65 -13.43 4.24
N GLY A 217 1.20 -14.59 3.74
CA GLY A 217 0.05 -15.35 4.25
C GLY A 217 0.45 -16.37 5.31
N SER A 218 0.35 -17.65 4.96
CA SER A 218 0.48 -18.84 5.82
C SER A 218 1.61 -18.78 6.87
N ALA A 219 2.78 -18.26 6.52
CA ALA A 219 3.93 -18.15 7.43
C ALA A 219 3.64 -17.32 8.70
N LEU A 220 2.71 -16.35 8.65
CA LEU A 220 2.30 -15.54 9.80
C LEU A 220 1.26 -16.23 10.71
N TRP A 221 0.49 -17.19 10.17
CA TRP A 221 -0.69 -17.75 10.82
C TRP A 221 -0.47 -19.11 11.50
N ILE A 222 0.76 -19.64 11.43
CA ILE A 222 1.14 -20.92 12.05
C ILE A 222 0.85 -20.91 13.58
N PRO A 223 0.01 -21.83 14.10
CA PRO A 223 -0.30 -21.92 15.52
C PRO A 223 0.95 -22.05 16.41
N GLY A 224 0.93 -21.40 17.57
CA GLY A 224 2.05 -21.41 18.52
C GLY A 224 3.28 -20.59 18.13
N ARG A 225 3.37 -20.05 16.89
CA ARG A 225 4.48 -19.19 16.48
C ARG A 225 4.26 -17.71 16.81
N ASN A 226 5.36 -17.01 17.09
CA ASN A 226 5.37 -15.58 17.37
C ASN A 226 5.39 -14.79 16.06
N MET A 227 4.25 -14.24 15.67
CA MET A 227 4.06 -13.50 14.41
C MET A 227 4.97 -12.28 14.31
N GLY A 228 5.07 -11.44 15.36
CA GLY A 228 5.92 -10.24 15.30
C GLY A 228 7.40 -10.56 15.15
N ARG A 229 7.88 -11.68 15.70
CA ARG A 229 9.23 -12.19 15.44
C ARG A 229 9.40 -12.62 13.99
N GLU A 230 8.39 -13.24 13.40
CA GLU A 230 8.41 -13.63 11.98
C GLU A 230 8.48 -12.43 11.05
N ILE A 231 7.62 -11.42 11.28
CA ILE A 231 7.60 -10.16 10.52
C ILE A 231 8.97 -9.46 10.59
N ARG A 232 9.56 -9.34 11.79
CA ARG A 232 10.90 -8.75 11.96
C ARG A 232 12.00 -9.56 11.26
N LEU A 233 11.93 -10.89 11.28
CA LEU A 233 12.90 -11.75 10.61
C LEU A 233 12.81 -11.63 9.09
N ILE A 234 11.59 -11.64 8.53
CA ILE A 234 11.35 -11.49 7.09
C ILE A 234 11.85 -10.13 6.59
N ARG A 235 11.58 -9.03 7.31
CA ARG A 235 12.14 -7.71 6.97
C ARG A 235 13.67 -7.73 6.99
N ALA A 236 14.27 -8.18 8.09
CA ALA A 236 15.73 -8.18 8.25
C ALA A 236 16.45 -8.98 7.15
N LEU A 237 15.93 -10.14 6.77
CA LEU A 237 16.49 -10.96 5.70
C LEU A 237 16.34 -10.30 4.32
N ALA A 238 15.19 -9.68 4.03
CA ALA A 238 15.02 -8.91 2.79
C ALA A 238 15.94 -7.68 2.72
N ASP A 239 16.14 -6.99 3.84
CA ASP A 239 17.07 -5.86 3.94
C ASP A 239 18.54 -6.31 3.77
N GLU A 240 18.91 -7.47 4.31
CA GLU A 240 20.22 -8.12 4.14
C GLU A 240 20.47 -8.55 2.68
N GLY A 241 19.49 -9.19 2.04
CA GLY A 241 19.55 -9.53 0.63
C GLY A 241 19.74 -8.30 -0.26
N TYR A 242 19.01 -7.22 0.00
CA TYR A 242 19.20 -5.94 -0.71
C TYR A 242 20.61 -5.37 -0.48
N GLN A 243 21.08 -5.35 0.78
CA GLN A 243 22.39 -4.83 1.17
C GLN A 243 23.52 -5.47 0.36
N TYR A 244 23.58 -6.80 0.35
CA TYR A 244 24.70 -7.53 -0.23
C TYR A 244 24.57 -7.81 -1.73
N THR A 245 23.35 -7.82 -2.29
CA THR A 245 23.12 -8.07 -3.72
C THR A 245 23.15 -6.79 -4.57
N LEU A 246 22.58 -5.68 -4.08
CA LEU A 246 22.30 -4.49 -4.90
C LEU A 246 22.90 -3.18 -4.35
N ASN A 247 23.47 -3.18 -3.16
CA ASN A 247 23.95 -1.96 -2.49
C ASN A 247 25.44 -2.03 -2.09
N ASP A 248 26.24 -2.87 -2.75
CA ASP A 248 27.68 -3.06 -2.52
C ASP A 248 28.06 -3.33 -1.05
N GLY A 249 27.21 -4.06 -0.32
CA GLY A 249 27.39 -4.36 1.11
C GLY A 249 27.19 -3.14 2.03
N ARG A 250 26.85 -1.97 1.49
CA ARG A 250 26.45 -0.80 2.29
C ARG A 250 25.07 -1.07 2.89
N PRO A 251 24.84 -0.81 4.19
CA PRO A 251 23.49 -0.92 4.75
C PRO A 251 22.49 -0.13 3.90
N PRO A 252 21.27 -0.66 3.64
CA PRO A 252 20.24 0.10 2.95
C PRO A 252 20.04 1.40 3.71
N ILE A 253 19.93 2.51 2.99
CA ILE A 253 19.39 3.73 3.59
C ILE A 253 18.00 3.34 4.10
N PRO A 254 17.72 3.44 5.41
CA PRO A 254 16.43 3.07 5.97
C PRO A 254 15.32 3.76 5.19
N ARG A 255 14.19 3.09 4.94
CA ARG A 255 13.10 3.74 4.18
C ARG A 255 12.73 5.01 4.91
N ASP A 256 12.88 6.13 4.22
CA ASP A 256 12.80 7.43 4.86
C ASP A 256 11.48 7.59 5.59
N ARG A 257 11.55 8.08 6.82
CA ARG A 257 10.41 8.14 7.72
C ARG A 257 9.38 9.07 7.10
N VAL A 258 8.17 8.57 6.83
CA VAL A 258 7.07 9.43 6.42
C VAL A 258 6.66 10.33 7.59
N VAL A 259 6.58 11.63 7.33
CA VAL A 259 6.17 12.68 8.27
C VAL A 259 4.96 13.43 7.73
N THR A 260 4.01 13.78 8.59
CA THR A 260 2.84 14.58 8.20
C THR A 260 3.26 16.03 7.99
N PHE A 261 3.36 16.44 6.74
CA PHE A 261 3.73 17.81 6.34
C PHE A 261 2.56 18.79 6.50
N ALA A 262 1.34 18.32 6.23
CA ALA A 262 0.10 19.08 6.43
C ALA A 262 -1.09 18.13 6.62
N THR A 263 -2.12 18.60 7.33
CA THR A 263 -3.42 17.92 7.47
C THR A 263 -4.50 18.86 6.94
N LEU A 264 -5.08 18.51 5.79
CA LEU A 264 -5.94 19.40 4.98
C LEU A 264 -7.21 18.68 4.47
N PRO A 265 -8.31 19.41 4.23
CA PRO A 265 -9.47 18.90 3.49
C PRO A 265 -9.07 18.37 2.11
N ARG A 266 -9.77 17.33 1.62
CA ARG A 266 -9.39 16.58 0.41
C ARG A 266 -9.02 17.46 -0.79
N HIS A 267 -9.80 18.50 -1.09
CA HIS A 267 -9.58 19.37 -2.24
C HIS A 267 -8.29 20.20 -2.12
N LEU A 268 -8.00 20.74 -0.93
CA LEU A 268 -6.74 21.43 -0.63
C LEU A 268 -5.55 20.46 -0.62
N ALA A 269 -5.71 19.28 0.01
CA ALA A 269 -4.68 18.25 0.05
C ALA A 269 -4.25 17.78 -1.35
N ARG A 270 -5.22 17.57 -2.27
CA ARG A 270 -4.94 17.16 -3.66
C ARG A 270 -4.34 18.27 -4.51
N THR A 271 -4.83 19.51 -4.35
CA THR A 271 -4.25 20.69 -5.02
C THR A 271 -2.79 20.85 -4.61
N PHE A 272 -2.52 20.80 -3.31
CA PHE A 272 -1.19 21.00 -2.77
C PHE A 272 -0.25 19.80 -3.03
N GLN A 273 -0.76 18.56 -3.05
CA GLN A 273 -0.02 17.39 -3.55
C GLN A 273 0.49 17.65 -4.97
N ALA A 274 -0.39 18.07 -5.89
CA ALA A 274 -0.02 18.31 -7.27
C ALA A 274 0.95 19.49 -7.45
N GLU A 275 0.94 20.48 -6.55
CA GLU A 275 1.94 21.56 -6.50
C GLU A 275 3.33 21.04 -6.06
N ILE A 276 3.38 20.17 -5.05
CA ILE A 276 4.62 19.63 -4.48
C ILE A 276 5.25 18.57 -5.40
N GLU A 277 4.44 17.67 -5.99
CA GLU A 277 4.93 16.61 -6.88
C GLU A 277 5.54 17.16 -8.19
N LYS A 278 5.06 18.32 -8.67
CA LYS A 278 5.63 19.01 -9.85
C LYS A 278 7.11 19.37 -9.69
N VAL A 279 7.62 19.54 -8.46
CA VAL A 279 9.05 19.81 -8.20
C VAL A 279 9.84 18.60 -7.74
N GLY A 280 9.29 17.39 -7.93
CA GLY A 280 9.94 16.11 -7.67
C GLY A 280 9.87 15.64 -6.21
N ILE A 281 9.12 16.31 -5.33
CA ILE A 281 8.92 15.88 -3.95
C ILE A 281 7.67 14.98 -3.89
N PRO A 282 7.78 13.71 -3.51
CA PRO A 282 6.64 12.78 -3.48
C PRO A 282 5.73 13.05 -2.29
N VAL A 283 4.41 12.99 -2.49
CA VAL A 283 3.42 13.13 -1.41
C VAL A 283 2.51 11.91 -1.38
N LEU A 284 2.39 11.26 -0.23
CA LEU A 284 1.33 10.28 0.00
C LEU A 284 0.18 10.98 0.73
N VAL A 285 -1.06 10.81 0.28
CA VAL A 285 -2.22 11.50 0.86
C VAL A 285 -3.20 10.46 1.41
N PHE A 286 -3.21 10.30 2.73
CA PHE A 286 -4.07 9.35 3.46
C PHE A 286 -5.14 10.08 4.27
N ARG A 287 -6.21 9.38 4.68
CA ARG A 287 -7.22 9.94 5.60
C ARG A 287 -6.57 10.20 6.97
N SER A 288 -6.80 11.37 7.54
CA SER A 288 -6.24 11.73 8.85
C SER A 288 -6.97 11.03 10.00
N GLY A 289 -6.25 10.74 11.09
CA GLY A 289 -6.83 10.24 12.34
C GLY A 289 -7.42 8.81 12.29
N GLY A 290 -8.58 8.64 12.94
CA GLY A 290 -9.30 7.35 12.99
C GLY A 290 -10.31 7.22 11.86
N LEU A 291 -10.27 6.12 11.11
CA LEU A 291 -11.19 5.81 10.02
C LEU A 291 -12.59 5.44 10.56
N ASP A 292 -13.60 6.30 10.47
CA ASP A 292 -14.74 6.17 11.39
C ASP A 292 -15.88 5.15 11.06
N VAL A 293 -16.42 4.93 9.84
CA VAL A 293 -16.11 5.35 8.47
C VAL A 293 -17.42 5.82 7.79
N GLU A 294 -18.04 6.85 8.33
CA GLU A 294 -19.37 7.37 7.93
C GLU A 294 -19.33 8.85 7.50
N GLU A 295 -18.33 9.62 7.90
CA GLU A 295 -18.08 10.95 7.31
C GLU A 295 -17.72 10.83 5.81
N PRO A 296 -18.28 11.65 4.91
CA PRO A 296 -17.89 11.67 3.50
C PRO A 296 -16.42 12.11 3.30
N ASP A 297 -15.78 11.63 2.23
CA ASP A 297 -14.38 11.95 1.93
C ASP A 297 -14.13 13.45 1.61
N GLU A 298 -15.18 14.21 1.27
CA GLU A 298 -15.13 15.68 1.13
C GLU A 298 -15.08 16.41 2.48
N VAL A 299 -15.63 15.80 3.53
CA VAL A 299 -15.78 16.39 4.88
C VAL A 299 -14.56 16.07 5.76
N ARG A 300 -13.79 15.02 5.41
CA ARG A 300 -12.61 14.59 6.16
C ARG A 300 -11.36 15.43 5.90
N ASP A 301 -10.52 15.48 6.91
CA ASP A 301 -9.11 15.85 6.79
C ASP A 301 -8.25 14.69 6.29
N TRP A 302 -7.21 15.04 5.53
CA TRP A 302 -6.25 14.14 4.92
C TRP A 302 -4.82 14.55 5.29
N ASP A 303 -4.05 13.58 5.77
CA ASP A 303 -2.64 13.74 6.09
C ASP A 303 -1.81 13.62 4.81
N MET A 304 -1.13 14.71 4.46
CA MET A 304 -0.11 14.76 3.42
C MET A 304 1.23 14.33 4.02
N LEU A 305 1.64 13.10 3.73
CA LEU A 305 2.89 12.53 4.20
C LEU A 305 4.01 12.74 3.19
N LEU A 306 5.15 13.25 3.66
CA LEU A 306 6.39 13.37 2.89
C LEU A 306 7.48 12.46 3.48
N PRO A 307 8.48 12.03 2.70
CA PRO A 307 9.75 11.54 3.24
C PRO A 307 10.43 12.62 4.11
N ALA A 308 10.86 12.31 5.34
CA ALA A 308 11.46 13.27 6.27
C ALA A 308 12.71 13.99 5.71
N SER A 309 13.53 13.31 4.90
CA SER A 309 14.66 13.92 4.19
C SER A 309 14.26 15.02 3.21
N SER A 310 13.01 15.00 2.72
CA SER A 310 12.45 16.04 1.86
C SER A 310 11.73 17.15 2.62
N GLU A 311 11.44 16.97 3.91
CA GLU A 311 10.64 17.91 4.72
C GLU A 311 11.26 19.32 4.75
N ALA A 312 12.58 19.42 4.93
CA ALA A 312 13.28 20.72 4.95
C ALA A 312 13.18 21.45 3.59
N ALA A 313 13.37 20.75 2.48
CA ALA A 313 13.25 21.33 1.13
C ALA A 313 11.78 21.67 0.78
N ALA A 314 10.82 20.88 1.28
CA ALA A 314 9.40 21.18 1.16
C ALA A 314 9.00 22.41 1.99
N LEU A 315 9.55 22.55 3.21
CA LEU A 315 9.37 23.74 4.05
C LEU A 315 9.94 25.01 3.41
N GLU A 316 11.16 24.93 2.85
CA GLU A 316 11.80 26.05 2.16
C GLU A 316 10.97 26.53 0.95
N ARG A 317 10.52 25.60 0.10
CA ARG A 317 9.79 25.91 -1.14
C ARG A 317 8.31 26.24 -0.92
N PHE A 318 7.67 25.54 0.02
CA PHE A 318 6.22 25.54 0.17
C PHE A 318 5.73 25.93 1.56
N GLY A 319 6.59 26.29 2.53
CA GLY A 319 6.17 26.65 3.89
C GLY A 319 5.09 27.74 3.93
N ALA A 320 5.31 28.85 3.21
CA ALA A 320 4.32 29.92 3.10
C ALA A 320 3.00 29.47 2.44
N ARG A 321 3.08 28.57 1.45
CA ARG A 321 1.91 27.99 0.74
C ARG A 321 1.14 27.01 1.64
N ARG A 322 1.85 26.16 2.38
CA ARG A 322 1.30 25.27 3.42
C ARG A 322 0.57 26.08 4.48
N ASP A 323 1.19 27.14 4.98
CA ASP A 323 0.61 27.95 6.05
C ASP A 323 -0.63 28.73 5.55
N ALA A 324 -0.65 29.11 4.27
CA ALA A 324 -1.86 29.63 3.62
C ALA A 324 -2.95 28.55 3.49
N MET A 325 -2.61 27.36 3.00
CA MET A 325 -3.52 26.19 2.90
C MET A 325 -4.10 25.79 4.27
N LEU A 326 -3.31 25.84 5.35
CA LEU A 326 -3.77 25.57 6.71
C LEU A 326 -4.76 26.63 7.22
N ARG A 327 -4.56 27.92 6.86
CA ARG A 327 -5.52 29.00 7.14
C ARG A 327 -6.81 28.85 6.33
N GLU A 328 -6.70 28.49 5.05
CA GLU A 328 -7.83 28.21 4.16
C GLU A 328 -8.66 27.03 4.67
N ALA A 329 -7.99 25.94 5.06
CA ALA A 329 -8.61 24.79 5.72
C ALA A 329 -9.31 25.19 7.04
N ALA A 330 -8.69 26.01 7.88
CA ALA A 330 -9.30 26.50 9.12
C ALA A 330 -10.56 27.35 8.85
N ALA A 331 -10.52 28.24 7.85
CA ALA A 331 -11.66 29.05 7.43
C ALA A 331 -12.80 28.17 6.86
N TRP A 332 -12.48 27.18 6.03
CA TRP A 332 -13.45 26.23 5.47
C TRP A 332 -14.13 25.38 6.55
N ARG A 333 -13.37 24.88 7.55
CA ARG A 333 -13.94 24.20 8.73
C ARG A 333 -14.85 25.15 9.53
N ALA A 334 -14.42 26.38 9.77
CA ALA A 334 -15.21 27.39 10.51
C ALA A 334 -16.50 27.83 9.78
N ALA A 335 -16.51 27.77 8.45
CA ALA A 335 -17.68 28.05 7.61
C ALA A 335 -18.72 26.92 7.57
N GLY A 336 -18.56 25.86 8.37
CA GLY A 336 -19.47 24.72 8.40
C GLY A 336 -19.28 23.75 7.24
N MET A 337 -18.06 23.69 6.67
CA MET A 337 -17.69 22.74 5.60
C MET A 337 -18.61 22.84 4.37
N PRO A 338 -18.74 24.05 3.78
CA PRO A 338 -19.63 24.25 2.64
C PRO A 338 -19.27 23.28 1.50
N PRO A 339 -20.28 22.74 0.79
CA PRO A 339 -20.04 21.74 -0.24
C PRO A 339 -19.08 22.28 -1.29
N VAL A 340 -18.02 21.52 -1.56
CA VAL A 340 -17.21 21.74 -2.75
C VAL A 340 -18.18 21.69 -3.93
N PRO A 341 -18.20 22.68 -4.84
CA PRO A 341 -19.08 22.62 -6.00
C PRO A 341 -18.77 21.33 -6.75
N PHE A 342 -19.77 20.44 -6.84
CA PHE A 342 -19.65 19.19 -7.56
C PHE A 342 -19.34 19.52 -9.02
N VAL A 343 -18.08 19.32 -9.40
CA VAL A 343 -17.65 19.29 -10.79
C VAL A 343 -17.74 17.82 -11.19
N PRO A 344 -18.85 17.37 -11.82
CA PRO A 344 -18.89 16.03 -12.38
C PRO A 344 -17.71 15.89 -13.34
N ALA A 345 -17.10 14.69 -13.37
CA ALA A 345 -16.30 14.33 -14.53
C ALA A 345 -17.18 14.55 -15.78
N PRO A 346 -16.66 15.16 -16.86
CA PRO A 346 -17.44 15.30 -18.08
C PRO A 346 -17.93 13.90 -18.47
N LEU A 347 -19.26 13.76 -18.59
CA LEU A 347 -19.86 12.51 -19.00
C LEU A 347 -19.18 12.08 -20.30
N PRO A 348 -18.72 10.82 -20.43
CA PRO A 348 -18.29 10.34 -21.73
C PRO A 348 -19.45 10.56 -22.71
N PRO A 349 -19.18 11.06 -23.93
CA PRO A 349 -20.24 11.26 -24.92
C PRO A 349 -20.98 9.94 -25.09
N ARG A 350 -22.30 10.01 -25.13
CA ARG A 350 -23.10 8.80 -25.30
C ARG A 350 -22.73 8.14 -26.65
N PRO A 351 -22.88 6.82 -26.82
CA PRO A 351 -22.56 6.16 -28.09
C PRO A 351 -23.30 6.77 -29.30
N ASP A 352 -24.46 7.38 -29.07
CA ASP A 352 -25.31 8.12 -30.01
C ASP A 352 -24.85 9.57 -30.31
N GLU A 353 -23.90 10.13 -29.55
CA GLU A 353 -23.39 11.50 -29.71
C GLU A 353 -22.07 11.56 -30.54
N VAL A 354 -21.53 10.42 -30.97
CA VAL A 354 -20.29 10.33 -31.77
C VAL A 354 -20.59 10.12 -33.27
N VAL A 355 -21.55 10.88 -33.82
CA VAL A 355 -21.82 10.91 -35.27
C VAL A 355 -22.19 12.33 -35.76
N THR A 356 -21.18 13.11 -36.14
CA THR A 356 -21.13 13.98 -37.35
C THR A 356 -19.68 14.40 -37.59
#